data_AF-A0A8S3YCS1-F1
#
_entry.id   AF-A0A8S3YCS1-F1
#
_cell.length_a   1.000
_cell.length_b   1.000
_cell.length_c   1.000
_cell.angle_alpha   90.00
_cell.angle_beta   90.00
_cell.angle_gamma   90.00
#
_symmetry.space_group_name_H-M   'P 1'
#
loop_
_entity.id
_entity.type
_entity.pdbx_description
1 polymer ?
#
loop_
_entity_poly.entity_id
_entity_poly.type
_entity_poly.pdbx_seq_one_letter_code
_entity_poly.pdbx_strand_id
1 'polypeptide(L)'
;MIEIINCPLNENSWVQATLPIRLGGLGIRRVSSVALPVFLSSVHSTLDLIGTVTNPTLSDVEVSCLIEAKEAWINKAGPDQVFPTNPASQRHWDEPLSIQVQKNLLENCANPTERARLLAFVEKESGIG
;
A
#
# COMPACT_ATOMS: atom_id res chain seq x y z
N MET A 1 -28.22 -10.45 21.45
CA MET A 1 -27.25 -10.68 20.37
C MET A 1 -25.95 -11.06 21.06
N ILE A 2 -25.41 -12.25 20.79
CA ILE A 2 -24.25 -12.78 21.52
C ILE A 2 -23.00 -12.11 20.93
N GLU A 3 -22.32 -11.28 21.71
CA GLU A 3 -20.97 -10.78 21.39
C GLU A 3 -19.98 -11.95 21.54
N ILE A 4 -19.82 -12.74 20.48
CA ILE A 4 -18.87 -13.86 20.45
C ILE A 4 -17.41 -13.36 20.50
N ILE A 5 -17.20 -12.08 20.21
CA ILE A 5 -15.88 -11.43 20.13
C ILE A 5 -15.97 -10.04 20.77
N ASN A 6 -15.06 -9.77 21.71
CA ASN A 6 -14.89 -8.48 22.42
C ASN A 6 -14.40 -7.33 21.50
N CYS A 7 -14.56 -7.47 20.18
CA CYS A 7 -14.10 -6.52 19.18
C CYS A 7 -15.20 -6.30 18.14
N PRO A 8 -15.65 -5.04 17.92
CA PRO A 8 -16.59 -4.75 16.85
C PRO A 8 -15.93 -5.00 15.50
N LEU A 9 -16.39 -5.98 14.73
CA LEU A 9 -15.96 -6.23 13.34
C LEU A 9 -16.63 -5.26 12.35
N ASN A 10 -16.46 -3.96 12.56
CA ASN A 10 -16.96 -2.95 11.64
C ASN A 10 -16.06 -2.78 10.41
N GLU A 11 -16.50 -2.04 9.41
CA GLU A 11 -15.75 -1.84 8.16
C GLU A 11 -14.36 -1.23 8.40
N ASN A 12 -14.23 -0.30 9.34
CA ASN A 12 -12.94 0.31 9.69
C ASN A 12 -11.98 -0.70 10.30
N SER A 13 -12.46 -1.58 11.19
CA SER A 13 -11.66 -2.67 11.76
C SER A 13 -11.18 -3.64 10.69
N TRP A 14 -12.04 -3.92 9.69
CA TRP A 14 -11.62 -4.71 8.52
C TRP A 14 -10.56 -3.99 7.70
N VAL A 15 -10.75 -2.72 7.36
CA VAL A 15 -9.77 -1.93 6.60
C VAL A 15 -8.45 -1.84 7.34
N GLN A 16 -8.47 -1.58 8.65
CA GLN A 16 -7.28 -1.56 9.51
C GLN A 16 -6.56 -2.91 9.50
N ALA A 17 -7.29 -4.02 9.64
CA ALA A 17 -6.68 -5.36 9.59
C ALA A 17 -5.89 -5.60 8.30
N THR A 18 -6.26 -4.93 7.20
CA THR A 18 -5.54 -5.04 5.93
C THR A 18 -4.23 -4.27 5.85
N LEU A 19 -3.95 -3.39 6.81
CA LEU A 19 -2.71 -2.63 6.84
C LEU A 19 -1.52 -3.50 7.22
N PRO A 20 -0.28 -3.13 6.80
CA PRO A 20 0.94 -3.68 7.38
C PRO A 20 0.95 -3.56 8.90
N ILE A 21 1.65 -4.49 9.58
CA ILE A 21 1.72 -4.52 11.06
C ILE A 21 2.27 -3.20 11.63
N ARG A 22 3.34 -2.66 11.02
CA ARG A 22 3.93 -1.37 11.38
C ARG A 22 3.00 -0.15 11.23
N LEU A 23 1.85 -0.33 10.55
CA LEU A 23 0.82 0.69 10.39
C LEU A 23 -0.45 0.35 11.21
N GLY A 24 -0.33 -0.55 12.19
CA GLY A 24 -1.41 -0.93 13.10
C GLY A 24 -2.43 -1.92 12.52
N GLY A 25 -2.08 -2.64 11.45
CA GLY A 25 -2.89 -3.73 10.91
C GLY A 25 -2.40 -5.12 11.30
N LEU A 26 -2.98 -6.17 10.69
CA LEU A 26 -2.58 -7.57 10.93
C LEU A 26 -1.53 -8.07 9.92
N GLY A 27 -1.15 -7.23 8.95
CA GLY A 27 -0.21 -7.61 7.89
C GLY A 27 -0.83 -8.43 6.75
N ILE A 28 -2.14 -8.68 6.77
CA ILE A 28 -2.85 -9.43 5.72
C ILE A 28 -3.32 -8.44 4.65
N ARG A 29 -2.63 -8.36 3.52
CA ARG A 29 -3.01 -7.42 2.45
C ARG A 29 -4.17 -7.96 1.60
N ARG A 30 -5.13 -7.09 1.24
CA ARG A 30 -6.12 -7.40 0.20
C ARG A 30 -5.45 -7.40 -1.18
N VAL A 31 -5.82 -8.35 -2.02
CA VAL A 31 -5.32 -8.44 -3.41
C VAL A 31 -5.58 -7.13 -4.17
N SER A 32 -6.77 -6.55 -4.03
CA SER A 32 -7.12 -5.28 -4.67
C SER A 32 -6.29 -4.08 -4.18
N SER A 33 -5.78 -4.13 -2.94
CA SER A 33 -4.91 -3.08 -2.41
C SER A 33 -3.48 -3.17 -2.96
N VAL A 34 -3.00 -4.38 -3.25
CA VAL A 34 -1.62 -4.61 -3.73
C VAL A 34 -1.49 -4.73 -5.24
N ALA A 35 -2.59 -4.97 -5.97
CA ALA A 35 -2.56 -5.19 -7.42
C ALA A 35 -1.83 -4.09 -8.19
N LEU A 36 -2.11 -2.82 -7.86
CA LEU A 36 -1.46 -1.67 -8.49
C LEU A 36 0.05 -1.56 -8.14
N PRO A 37 0.45 -1.58 -6.85
CA PRO A 37 1.86 -1.69 -6.47
C PRO A 37 2.61 -2.84 -7.14
N VAL A 38 2.01 -4.03 -7.19
CA VAL A 38 2.59 -5.24 -7.79
C VAL A 38 2.81 -5.05 -9.29
N PHE A 39 1.79 -4.56 -9.99
CA PHE A 39 1.89 -4.28 -11.42
C PHE A 39 3.04 -3.31 -11.71
N LEU A 40 3.06 -2.16 -11.02
CA LEU A 40 4.10 -1.15 -11.20
C LEU A 40 5.49 -1.71 -10.89
N SER A 41 5.66 -2.45 -9.78
CA SER A 41 6.95 -3.05 -9.48
C SER A 41 7.37 -4.10 -10.48
N SER A 42 6.45 -4.97 -10.91
CA SER A 42 6.74 -6.06 -11.84
C SER A 42 7.19 -5.53 -13.19
N VAL A 43 6.56 -4.48 -13.69
CA VAL A 43 6.98 -3.81 -14.93
C VAL A 43 8.42 -3.31 -14.78
N HIS A 44 8.71 -2.51 -13.75
CA HIS A 44 10.06 -1.97 -13.58
C HIS A 44 11.11 -3.04 -13.27
N SER A 45 10.76 -4.15 -12.62
CA SER A 45 11.69 -5.28 -12.40
C SER A 45 12.02 -6.07 -13.67
N THR A 46 11.17 -6.00 -14.69
CA THR A 46 11.31 -6.83 -15.90
C THR A 46 11.80 -6.06 -17.12
N LEU A 47 11.65 -4.73 -17.16
CA LEU A 47 12.07 -3.91 -18.30
C LEU A 47 13.55 -4.14 -18.69
N ASP A 48 14.46 -4.10 -17.71
CA ASP A 48 15.89 -4.32 -17.97
C ASP A 48 16.18 -5.72 -18.54
N LEU A 49 15.48 -6.73 -18.02
CA LEU A 49 15.60 -8.12 -18.48
C LEU A 49 15.07 -8.26 -19.90
N ILE A 50 13.92 -7.65 -20.21
CA ILE A 50 13.33 -7.67 -21.54
C ILE A 50 14.29 -7.04 -22.54
N GLY A 51 14.87 -5.88 -22.22
CA GLY A 51 15.87 -5.23 -23.08
C GLY A 51 17.13 -6.07 -23.29
N THR A 52 17.51 -6.90 -22.31
CA THR A 52 18.67 -7.80 -22.41
C THR A 52 18.38 -9.03 -23.28
N VAL A 53 17.18 -9.61 -23.14
CA VAL A 53 16.78 -10.83 -23.87
C VAL A 53 16.37 -10.51 -25.31
N THR A 54 15.78 -9.34 -25.55
CA THR A 54 15.39 -8.88 -26.88
C THR A 54 16.55 -8.15 -27.56
N ASN A 55 16.59 -8.15 -28.90
CA ASN A 55 17.64 -7.45 -29.63
C ASN A 55 17.58 -5.95 -29.28
N PRO A 56 18.68 -5.27 -28.90
CA PRO A 56 18.68 -3.86 -28.51
C PRO A 56 18.15 -2.89 -29.58
N THR A 57 17.95 -3.34 -30.83
CA THR A 57 17.23 -2.58 -31.87
C THR A 57 15.70 -2.53 -31.69
N LEU A 58 15.13 -3.30 -30.75
CA LEU A 58 13.70 -3.37 -30.42
C LEU A 58 13.39 -2.76 -29.03
N SER A 59 14.31 -1.98 -28.47
CA SER A 59 14.33 -1.57 -27.05
C SER A 59 13.18 -0.67 -26.58
N ASP A 60 12.33 -0.16 -27.46
CA ASP A 60 11.13 0.59 -27.07
C ASP A 60 9.95 -0.37 -26.82
N VAL A 61 10.03 -1.10 -25.70
CA VAL A 61 8.92 -1.93 -25.25
C VAL A 61 7.89 -1.04 -24.58
N GLU A 62 6.85 -0.68 -25.33
CA GLU A 62 5.69 -0.01 -24.79
C GLU A 62 4.91 -0.97 -23.89
N VAL A 63 4.83 -0.64 -22.60
CA VAL A 63 4.03 -1.40 -21.64
C VAL A 63 2.64 -0.78 -21.54
N SER A 64 1.64 -1.49 -22.05
CA SER A 64 0.24 -1.08 -21.97
C SER A 64 -0.16 -0.73 -20.54
N CYS A 65 -0.97 0.33 -20.39
CA CYS A 65 -1.49 0.81 -19.11
C CYS A 65 -0.44 1.31 -18.09
N LEU A 66 0.86 1.40 -18.44
CA LEU A 66 1.87 1.90 -17.48
C LEU A 66 1.62 3.37 -17.09
N ILE A 67 1.25 4.21 -18.06
CA ILE A 67 0.92 5.63 -17.80
C ILE A 67 -0.31 5.72 -16.90
N GLU A 68 -1.40 5.04 -17.27
CA GLU A 68 -2.65 4.98 -16.49
C GLU A 68 -2.41 4.46 -15.07
N ALA A 69 -1.55 3.44 -14.89
CA ALA A 69 -1.21 2.90 -13.59
C ALA A 69 -0.41 3.90 -12.74
N LYS A 70 0.53 4.65 -13.32
CA LYS A 70 1.27 5.70 -12.62
C LYS A 70 0.33 6.83 -12.17
N GLU A 71 -0.59 7.26 -13.03
CA GLU A 71 -1.61 8.26 -12.70
C GLU A 71 -2.55 7.76 -11.59
N ALA A 72 -3.05 6.53 -11.71
CA ALA A 72 -3.89 5.91 -10.69
C ALA A 72 -3.16 5.79 -9.34
N TRP A 73 -1.85 5.60 -9.35
CA TRP A 73 -1.04 5.57 -8.13
C TRP A 73 -0.91 6.95 -7.51
N ILE A 74 -0.57 7.99 -8.27
CA ILE A 74 -0.50 9.38 -7.78
C ILE A 74 -1.85 9.79 -7.17
N ASN A 75 -2.95 9.51 -7.86
CA ASN A 75 -4.30 9.83 -7.39
C ASN A 75 -4.64 9.18 -6.04
N LYS A 76 -4.07 8.00 -5.73
CA LYS A 76 -4.30 7.29 -4.47
C LYS A 76 -3.27 7.64 -3.39
N ALA A 77 -2.03 7.90 -3.76
CA ALA A 77 -0.94 8.19 -2.83
C ALA A 77 -0.98 9.65 -2.33
N GLY A 78 -1.52 10.55 -3.14
CA GLY A 78 -1.56 11.99 -2.90
C GLY A 78 -0.70 12.77 -3.90
N PRO A 79 -1.06 14.04 -4.20
CA PRO A 79 -0.43 14.83 -5.25
C PRO A 79 1.04 15.19 -4.96
N ASP A 80 1.42 15.26 -3.68
CA ASP A 80 2.80 15.58 -3.26
C ASP A 80 3.74 14.37 -3.27
N GLN A 81 3.21 13.17 -3.58
CA GLN A 81 4.00 11.95 -3.52
C GLN A 81 4.91 11.81 -4.74
N VAL A 82 6.20 11.57 -4.49
CA VAL A 82 7.19 11.28 -5.53
C VAL A 82 7.22 9.79 -5.82
N PHE A 83 7.49 9.43 -7.08
CA PHE A 83 7.72 8.04 -7.47
C PHE A 83 8.87 7.41 -6.67
N PRO A 84 8.80 6.09 -6.39
CA PRO A 84 9.85 5.39 -5.66
C PRO A 84 11.24 5.51 -6.28
N THR A 85 12.26 5.71 -5.44
CA THR A 85 13.68 5.65 -5.85
C THR A 85 14.07 4.27 -6.36
N ASN A 86 13.45 3.21 -5.84
CA ASN A 86 13.56 1.85 -6.36
C ASN A 86 12.19 1.38 -6.88
N PRO A 87 11.86 1.67 -8.15
CA PRO A 87 10.61 1.27 -8.79
C PRO A 87 10.39 -0.24 -8.87
N ALA A 88 11.44 -1.06 -8.82
CA ALA A 88 11.31 -2.52 -8.82
C ALA A 88 10.79 -3.08 -7.49
N SER A 89 10.72 -2.27 -6.44
CA SER A 89 10.25 -2.72 -5.12
C SER A 89 8.77 -2.45 -4.92
N GLN A 90 7.96 -3.51 -4.86
CA GLN A 90 6.53 -3.43 -4.54
C GLN A 90 6.26 -2.64 -3.25
N ARG A 91 7.10 -2.87 -2.22
CA ARG A 91 6.93 -2.21 -0.92
C ARG A 91 6.95 -0.69 -1.04
N HIS A 92 7.87 -0.13 -1.85
CA HIS A 92 7.95 1.33 -2.01
C HIS A 92 6.75 1.92 -2.74
N TRP A 93 6.03 1.13 -3.54
CA TRP A 93 4.75 1.54 -4.13
C TRP A 93 3.57 1.38 -3.15
N ASP A 94 3.56 0.34 -2.32
CA ASP A 94 2.45 0.00 -1.42
C ASP A 94 2.44 0.82 -0.12
N GLU A 95 3.62 1.23 0.36
CA GLU A 95 3.81 1.95 1.62
C GLU A 95 3.07 3.30 1.63
N PRO A 96 3.20 4.19 0.62
CA PRO A 96 2.46 5.45 0.58
C PRO A 96 0.94 5.26 0.55
N LEU A 97 0.45 4.27 -0.19
CA LEU A 97 -0.98 3.95 -0.24
C LEU A 97 -1.51 3.49 1.12
N SER A 98 -0.73 2.66 1.81
CA SER A 98 -1.09 2.16 3.14
C SER A 98 -1.09 3.26 4.20
N ILE A 99 -0.14 4.20 4.11
CA ILE A 99 -0.12 5.41 4.95
C ILE A 99 -1.36 6.24 4.70
N GLN A 100 -1.80 6.39 3.44
CA GLN A 100 -3.01 7.16 3.14
C GLN A 100 -4.29 6.53 3.71
N VAL A 101 -4.40 5.19 3.63
CA VAL A 101 -5.49 4.45 4.27
C VAL A 101 -5.46 4.63 5.79
N GLN A 102 -4.28 4.56 6.41
CA GLN A 102 -4.13 4.78 7.85
C GLN A 102 -4.55 6.20 8.27
N LYS A 103 -4.13 7.23 7.53
CA LYS A 103 -4.53 8.62 7.76
C LYS A 103 -6.05 8.77 7.71
N ASN A 104 -6.67 8.21 6.67
CA ASN A 104 -8.12 8.22 6.53
C ASN A 104 -8.83 7.52 7.71
N LEU A 105 -8.30 6.40 8.19
CA LEU A 105 -8.84 5.73 9.38
C LEU A 105 -8.72 6.61 10.63
N LEU A 106 -7.58 7.29 10.83
CA LEU A 106 -7.37 8.17 11.98
C LEU A 106 -8.28 9.41 11.96
N GLU A 107 -8.53 9.97 10.78
CA GLU A 107 -9.40 11.14 10.58
C GLU A 107 -10.87 10.80 10.78
N ASN A 108 -11.31 9.61 10.34
CA ASN A 108 -12.70 9.15 10.44
C ASN A 108 -12.98 8.34 11.72
N CYS A 109 -12.02 8.20 12.63
CA CYS A 109 -12.19 7.48 13.87
C CYS A 109 -13.00 8.32 14.87
N ALA A 110 -14.29 7.99 15.02
CA ALA A 110 -15.17 8.66 15.97
C ALA A 110 -14.82 8.36 17.45
N ASN A 111 -14.18 7.21 17.71
CA ASN A 111 -13.87 6.74 19.06
C ASN A 111 -12.41 7.08 19.46
N PRO A 112 -12.18 7.94 20.47
CA PRO A 112 -10.84 8.28 20.94
C PRO A 112 -9.99 7.08 21.37
N THR A 113 -10.63 6.02 21.90
CA THR A 113 -9.92 4.80 22.33
C THR A 113 -9.40 4.01 21.13
N GLU A 114 -10.17 3.90 20.05
CA GLU A 114 -9.73 3.22 18.82
C GLU A 114 -8.59 3.98 18.15
N ARG A 115 -8.70 5.32 18.10
CA ARG A 115 -7.64 6.19 17.61
C ARG A 115 -6.35 6.03 18.40
N ALA A 116 -6.44 5.99 19.74
CA ALA A 116 -5.28 5.79 20.61
C ALA A 116 -4.62 4.42 20.36
N ARG A 117 -5.40 3.35 20.17
CA ARG A 117 -4.86 2.02 19.81
C ARG A 117 -4.13 2.05 18.48
N LEU A 118 -4.72 2.66 17.44
CA LEU A 118 -4.11 2.75 16.12
C LEU A 118 -2.79 3.53 16.15
N LEU A 119 -2.70 4.61 16.93
CA LEU A 119 -1.47 5.38 17.13
C LEU A 119 -0.42 4.61 17.93
N ALA A 120 -0.83 3.86 18.96
CA ALA A 120 0.10 3.13 19.82
C ALA A 120 0.94 2.11 19.05
N PHE A 121 0.41 1.48 17.99
CA PHE A 121 1.17 0.54 17.15
C PHE A 121 2.23 1.18 16.25
N VAL A 122 2.13 2.49 16.01
CA VAL A 122 3.04 3.25 15.15
C VAL A 122 4.18 3.87 15.96
N GLU A 123 4.07 3.88 17.29
CA GLU A 123 5.07 4.48 18.17
C GLU A 123 6.38 3.67 18.14
N LYS A 124 7.52 4.37 18.18
CA LYS A 124 8.84 3.75 17.98
C LYS A 124 9.17 2.69 19.05
N GLU A 125 8.62 2.85 20.24
CA GLU A 125 8.82 1.97 21.41
C GLU A 125 7.96 0.69 21.37
N SER A 126 7.16 0.48 20.32
CA SER A 126 6.29 -0.70 20.18
C SER A 126 7.05 -2.01 19.92
N GLY A 127 8.35 -1.94 19.61
CA GLY A 127 9.16 -3.11 19.19
C GLY A 127 8.88 -3.60 17.77
N ILE A 128 8.12 -2.84 16.97
CA ILE A 128 7.71 -3.17 15.59
C ILE A 128 8.26 -2.14 14.57
N GLY A 129 9.07 -1.18 15.04
CA GLY A 129 9.65 -0.08 14.24
C GLY A 129 10.79 -0.50 13.32
#